data_AF-A0A6G4U3Y7-F1
#
_entry.id   AF-A0A6G4U3Y7-F1
#
_cell.length_a   1.000
_cell.length_b   1.000
_cell.length_c   1.000
_cell.angle_alpha   90.00
_cell.angle_beta   90.00
_cell.angle_gamma   90.00
#
_symmetry.space_group_name_H-M   'P 1'
#
loop_
_entity.id
_entity.type
_entity.pdbx_description
1 polymer ?
#
loop_
_entity_poly.entity_id
_entity_poly.type
_entity_poly.pdbx_seq_one_letter_code
_entity_poly.pdbx_strand_id
1 'polypeptide(L)'
;MACMTASIISASELASDLSTGGSTAVLLDARYQLGGPPGRPEYEAGHIPGAVYVDMDTELAGPPGDGGRHPLPDLEVFGAAMRRAGVSAGRPVVV
;
A
#
# COMPACT_ATOMS: atom_id res chain seq x y z
N MET A 1 -19.18 13.13 13.56
CA MET A 1 -18.91 11.87 14.27
C MET A 1 -17.81 11.15 13.50
N ALA A 2 -16.55 11.44 13.83
CA ALA A 2 -15.41 10.73 13.23
C ALA A 2 -15.21 9.47 14.07
N CYS A 3 -15.47 8.31 13.47
CA CYS A 3 -15.13 7.01 14.07
C CYS A 3 -13.61 6.91 14.16
N MET A 4 -13.11 6.44 15.28
CA MET A 4 -11.69 6.13 15.50
C MET A 4 -11.24 5.16 14.39
N THR A 5 -10.42 5.59 13.45
CA THR A 5 -9.81 4.67 12.48
C THR A 5 -8.79 3.84 13.25
N ALA A 6 -9.11 2.58 13.53
CA ALA A 6 -8.14 1.64 14.09
C ALA A 6 -6.93 1.60 13.16
N SER A 7 -5.72 1.74 13.71
CA SER A 7 -4.47 1.71 12.91
C SER A 7 -4.11 0.31 12.40
N ILE A 8 -4.85 -0.72 12.81
CA ILE A 8 -4.63 -2.13 12.49
C ILE A 8 -6.00 -2.76 12.22
N ILE A 9 -6.07 -3.63 11.20
CA ILE A 9 -7.22 -4.46 10.86
C ILE A 9 -6.79 -5.93 10.87
N SER A 10 -7.68 -6.83 11.32
CA SER A 10 -7.40 -8.27 11.24
C SER A 10 -7.68 -8.83 9.84
N ALA A 11 -7.02 -9.93 9.46
CA ALA A 11 -7.28 -10.59 8.18
C ALA A 11 -8.74 -11.05 8.02
N SER A 12 -9.36 -11.55 9.10
CA SER A 12 -10.76 -11.98 9.09
C SER A 12 -11.76 -10.83 8.97
N GLU A 13 -11.45 -9.69 9.59
CA GLU A 13 -12.26 -8.48 9.48
C GLU A 13 -12.18 -7.93 8.06
N LEU A 14 -10.97 -7.78 7.51
CA LEU A 14 -10.77 -7.37 6.12
C LEU A 14 -11.49 -8.30 5.13
N ALA A 15 -11.38 -9.62 5.32
CA ALA A 15 -12.07 -10.59 4.46
C ALA A 15 -13.60 -10.46 4.55
N SER A 16 -14.14 -10.17 5.73
CA SER A 16 -15.58 -9.93 5.93
C SER A 16 -16.02 -8.64 5.22
N ASP A 17 -15.23 -7.58 5.30
CA ASP A 17 -15.52 -6.30 4.64
C ASP A 17 -15.49 -6.42 3.11
N LEU A 18 -14.55 -7.21 2.57
CA LEU A 18 -14.43 -7.46 1.14
C LEU A 18 -15.56 -8.34 0.60
N SER A 19 -15.99 -9.35 1.36
CA SER A 19 -17.04 -10.28 0.93
C SER A 19 -18.45 -9.69 0.96
N THR A 20 -18.69 -8.71 1.82
CA THR A 20 -20.00 -8.03 1.94
C THR A 20 -20.19 -6.90 0.92
N GLY A 21 -19.16 -6.59 0.11
CA GLY A 21 -19.18 -5.47 -0.84
C GLY A 21 -19.22 -4.09 -0.16
N GLY A 22 -19.05 -4.04 1.17
CA GLY A 22 -19.10 -2.82 1.97
C GLY A 22 -17.77 -2.05 2.00
N SER A 23 -16.65 -2.71 1.71
CA SER A 23 -15.35 -2.06 1.73
C SER A 23 -15.11 -1.19 0.51
N THR A 24 -15.00 0.12 0.74
CA THR A 24 -14.46 1.07 -0.24
C THR A 24 -12.95 1.27 -0.04
N ALA A 25 -12.29 0.49 0.80
CA ALA A 25 -10.86 0.67 1.06
C ALA A 25 -10.03 0.50 -0.21
N VAL A 26 -8.92 1.22 -0.28
CA VAL A 26 -7.85 0.96 -1.23
C VAL A 26 -6.88 -0.02 -0.59
N LEU A 27 -6.65 -1.14 -1.24
CA LEU A 27 -5.70 -2.15 -0.78
C LEU A 27 -4.37 -1.91 -1.48
N LEU A 28 -3.31 -1.69 -0.71
CA LEU A 28 -1.94 -1.56 -1.24
C LEU A 28 -1.15 -2.79 -0.83
N ASP A 29 -0.42 -3.37 -1.77
CA ASP A 29 0.60 -4.39 -1.46
C ASP A 29 1.97 -3.70 -1.51
N ALA A 30 2.52 -3.44 -0.32
CA ALA A 30 3.82 -2.79 -0.15
C ALA A 30 4.92 -3.78 0.26
N ARG A 31 4.82 -5.05 -0.18
CA ARG A 31 5.78 -6.10 0.18
C ARG A 31 7.21 -5.71 -0.22
N TYR A 32 8.15 -6.01 0.67
CA TYR A 32 9.57 -5.73 0.49
C TYR A 32 10.42 -6.76 1.25
N GLN A 33 11.53 -7.16 0.65
CA GLN A 33 12.50 -8.05 1.28
C GLN A 33 13.90 -7.42 1.20
N LEU A 34 14.53 -7.19 2.37
CA LEU A 34 15.87 -6.61 2.44
C LEU A 34 16.91 -7.55 1.80
N GLY A 35 17.56 -7.09 0.73
CA GLY A 35 18.51 -7.90 -0.04
C GLY A 35 17.85 -9.03 -0.84
N GLY A 36 16.53 -9.01 -0.96
CA GLY A 36 15.74 -9.98 -1.71
C GLY A 36 15.53 -9.61 -3.18
N PRO A 37 14.82 -10.47 -3.93
CA PRO A 37 14.36 -10.12 -5.26
C PRO A 37 13.29 -9.00 -5.20
N PRO A 38 13.00 -8.34 -6.33
CA PRO A 38 11.87 -7.42 -6.42
C PRO A 38 10.55 -8.10 -6.00
N GLY A 39 9.65 -7.35 -5.36
CA GLY A 39 8.39 -7.90 -4.85
C GLY A 39 7.32 -8.15 -5.93
N ARG A 40 7.43 -7.48 -7.08
CA ARG A 40 6.42 -7.55 -8.16
C ARG A 40 6.11 -8.98 -8.65
N PRO A 41 7.10 -9.84 -8.96
CA PRO A 41 6.83 -11.22 -9.34
C PRO A 41 6.02 -12.02 -8.30
N GLU A 42 6.27 -11.80 -7.00
CA GLU A 42 5.51 -12.48 -5.95
C GLU A 42 4.08 -11.94 -5.83
N TYR A 43 3.89 -10.63 -6.02
CA TYR A 43 2.56 -10.03 -6.12
C TYR A 43 1.79 -10.64 -7.30
N GLU A 44 2.42 -10.76 -8.47
CA GLU A 44 1.82 -11.36 -9.66
C GLU A 44 1.50 -12.86 -9.47
N ALA A 45 2.32 -13.58 -8.69
CA ALA A 45 2.06 -14.97 -8.33
C ALA A 45 0.87 -15.12 -7.37
N GLY A 46 0.61 -14.12 -6.52
CA GLY A 46 -0.53 -14.12 -5.60
C GLY A 46 -0.60 -12.86 -4.72
N HIS A 47 -1.78 -12.26 -4.69
CA HIS A 47 -2.11 -11.10 -3.86
C HIS A 47 -3.59 -11.12 -3.47
N ILE A 48 -3.95 -10.26 -2.51
CA ILE A 48 -5.35 -10.07 -2.11
C ILE A 48 -6.11 -9.49 -3.31
N PRO A 49 -7.30 -10.04 -3.69
CA PRO A 49 -8.07 -9.52 -4.81
C PRO A 49 -8.33 -8.01 -4.69
N GLY A 50 -7.97 -7.26 -5.74
CA GLY A 50 -8.14 -5.80 -5.79
C GLY A 50 -7.01 -5.00 -5.14
N ALA A 51 -6.02 -5.64 -4.51
CA ALA A 51 -4.80 -4.96 -4.08
C ALA A 51 -4.02 -4.39 -5.27
N VAL A 52 -3.37 -3.26 -5.05
CA VAL A 52 -2.48 -2.61 -6.01
C VAL A 52 -1.06 -2.69 -5.46
N TYR A 53 -0.15 -3.28 -6.22
CA TYR A 53 1.27 -3.27 -5.89
C TYR A 53 1.83 -1.85 -5.91
N VAL A 54 2.51 -1.46 -4.83
CA VAL A 54 3.26 -0.20 -4.72
C VAL A 54 4.70 -0.54 -4.35
N ASP A 55 5.62 -0.12 -5.21
CA ASP A 55 7.03 -0.52 -5.11
C ASP A 55 7.75 0.28 -4.02
N MET A 56 8.30 -0.44 -3.02
CA MET A 56 8.98 0.18 -1.89
C MET A 56 10.17 1.05 -2.32
N ASP A 57 11.00 0.56 -3.24
CA ASP A 57 12.27 1.19 -3.59
C ASP A 57 12.09 2.39 -4.53
N THR A 58 11.05 2.37 -5.36
CA THR A 58 10.86 3.37 -6.43
C THR A 58 9.68 4.31 -6.22
N GLU A 59 8.71 3.95 -5.37
CA GLU A 59 7.47 4.72 -5.20
C GLU A 59 7.24 5.18 -3.76
N LEU A 60 7.72 4.41 -2.78
CA LEU A 60 7.63 4.73 -1.35
C LEU A 60 8.95 5.22 -0.76
N ALA A 61 10.03 5.21 -1.53
CA ALA A 61 11.34 5.67 -1.11
C ALA A 61 12.04 6.51 -2.18
N GLY A 62 12.88 7.44 -1.73
CA GLY A 62 13.88 8.10 -2.55
C GLY A 62 15.19 7.31 -2.61
N PRO A 63 16.16 7.77 -3.43
CA PRO A 63 17.46 7.12 -3.52
C PRO A 63 18.20 7.16 -2.17
N PRO A 64 18.96 6.10 -1.80
CA PRO A 64 19.76 6.08 -0.58
C PRO A 64 20.71 7.29 -0.47
N GLY A 65 20.90 7.80 0.74
CA GLY A 65 21.79 8.93 1.00
C GLY A 65 21.80 9.35 2.47
N ASP A 66 21.98 10.64 2.72
CA ASP A 66 22.06 11.20 4.08
C ASP A 66 20.80 10.95 4.92
N GLY A 67 19.64 10.74 4.27
CA GLY A 67 18.38 10.37 4.92
C GLY A 67 18.21 8.87 5.22
N GLY A 68 19.24 8.05 4.97
CA GLY A 68 19.23 6.59 5.17
C GLY A 68 19.04 5.79 3.88
N ARG A 69 18.72 4.51 4.02
CA ARG A 69 18.59 3.56 2.90
C ARG A 69 17.28 3.67 2.10
N HIS A 70 16.24 4.21 2.72
CA HIS A 70 14.91 4.42 2.14
C HIS A 70 14.35 5.75 2.66
N PRO A 71 14.95 6.89 2.29
CA PRO A 71 14.41 8.20 2.66
C PRO A 71 13.04 8.41 2.04
N LEU A 72 12.28 9.40 2.52
CA LEU A 72 11.00 9.75 1.90
C LEU A 72 11.21 10.14 0.41
N PRO A 73 10.30 9.72 -0.48
CA PRO A 73 10.36 10.02 -1.91
C PRO A 73 10.01 11.48 -2.17
N ASP A 74 10.28 11.93 -3.40
CA ASP A 74 9.69 13.16 -3.91
C ASP A 74 8.15 13.09 -3.87
N LEU A 75 7.51 14.20 -3.49
CA LEU A 75 6.06 14.26 -3.32
C LEU A 75 5.29 13.99 -4.61
N GLU A 76 5.83 14.34 -5.79
CA GLU A 76 5.19 14.05 -7.07
C GLU A 76 5.27 12.57 -7.41
N VAL A 77 6.39 11.90 -7.09
CA VAL A 77 6.55 10.45 -7.27
C VAL A 77 5.54 9.71 -6.40
N PHE A 78 5.53 10.00 -5.11
CA PHE A 78 4.58 9.40 -4.17
C PHE A 78 3.13 9.71 -4.54
N GLY A 79 2.83 10.98 -4.83
CA GLY A 79 1.49 11.43 -5.21
C GLY A 79 0.99 10.75 -6.48
N ALA A 80 1.83 10.56 -7.49
CA ALA A 80 1.49 9.83 -8.71
C ALA A 80 1.19 8.36 -8.42
N ALA A 81 2.00 7.70 -7.58
CA ALA A 81 1.78 6.31 -7.19
C ALA A 81 0.46 6.12 -6.43
N MET A 82 0.19 6.97 -5.42
CA MET A 82 -1.05 6.95 -4.65
C MET A 82 -2.29 7.20 -5.52
N ARG A 83 -2.24 8.19 -6.42
CA ARG A 83 -3.34 8.48 -7.37
C ARG A 83 -3.59 7.29 -8.31
N ARG A 84 -2.54 6.67 -8.86
CA ARG A 84 -2.65 5.49 -9.71
C ARG A 84 -3.24 4.29 -8.95
N ALA A 85 -2.92 4.14 -7.67
CA ALA A 85 -3.51 3.12 -6.82
C ALA A 85 -4.96 3.41 -6.39
N GLY A 86 -5.48 4.61 -6.68
CA GLY A 86 -6.86 5.00 -6.35
C GLY A 86 -7.04 5.58 -4.94
N VAL A 87 -5.93 5.93 -4.26
CA VAL A 87 -5.94 6.60 -2.96
C VAL A 87 -6.54 8.00 -3.11
N SER A 88 -7.44 8.34 -2.20
CA SER A 88 -8.08 9.66 -2.12
C SER A 88 -8.51 9.93 -0.68
N ALA A 89 -8.76 11.20 -0.35
CA ALA A 89 -9.08 11.62 1.02
C ALA A 89 -10.37 10.98 1.59
N GLY A 90 -11.27 10.48 0.74
CA GLY A 90 -12.55 9.90 1.16
C GLY A 90 -12.54 8.38 1.37
N ARG A 91 -11.40 7.71 1.15
CA ARG A 91 -11.30 6.25 1.18
C ARG A 91 -10.20 5.81 2.16
N PRO A 92 -10.48 4.87 3.08
CA PRO A 92 -9.43 4.30 3.92
C PRO A 92 -8.44 3.51 3.05
N VAL A 93 -7.20 3.40 3.54
CA VAL A 93 -6.14 2.61 2.92
C VAL A 93 -5.78 1.48 3.87
N VAL A 94 -5.68 0.26 3.34
CA VAL A 94 -5.13 -0.90 4.05
C VAL A 94 -3.88 -1.34 3.30
N VAL A 95 -2.81 -1.60 4.04
CA VAL A 95 -1.47 -1.94 3.53
C VAL A 95 -1.04 -3.29 4.09
#